data_AF-A0A1F5USJ5-F1
#
_entry.id   AF-A0A1F5USJ5-F1
#
_cell.length_a   1.000
_cell.length_b   1.000
_cell.length_c   1.000
_cell.angle_alpha   90.00
_cell.angle_beta   90.00
_cell.angle_gamma   90.00
#
_symmetry.space_group_name_H-M   'P 1'
#
loop_
_entity.id
_entity.type
_entity.pdbx_description
1 polymer ?
#
loop_
_entity_poly.entity_id
_entity_poly.type
_entity_poly.pdbx_seq_one_letter_code
_entity_poly.pdbx_strand_id
1 'polypeptide(L)'
;MKTHWLPLGLVLLLSSLLALLFQDFLREVIVVPLLYAYWFMRLYVESLPQSFLWALFMAAVIAIAVKSISARTAKSRHGHRGLQKERQGKIEVWVERVRLAKRGKYFRVRLARRLAEFSLETLAYRERRTPEEIREQLQSGRSGIPQEIETYLQAGLSMNIQNADSGDTTRLRTRKNSPLQLNPERVVEFLEHLLQGRRPGNAYER
;
A
#
# COMPACT_ATOMS: atom_id res chain seq x y z
N MET A 1 35.88 -66.82 8.84
CA MET A 1 34.91 -65.75 8.51
C MET A 1 33.48 -66.04 9.03
N LYS A 2 33.28 -66.58 10.24
CA LYS A 2 31.94 -66.90 10.79
C LYS A 2 31.63 -66.28 12.17
N THR A 3 32.58 -65.55 12.76
CA THR A 3 32.47 -65.09 14.15
C THR A 3 31.70 -63.77 14.34
N HIS A 4 31.38 -63.05 13.26
CA HIS A 4 30.67 -61.75 13.34
C HIS A 4 29.14 -61.85 13.44
N TRP A 5 28.56 -63.05 13.26
CA TRP A 5 27.09 -63.24 13.32
C TRP A 5 26.56 -63.41 14.75
N LEU A 6 27.39 -63.93 15.65
CA LEU A 6 27.06 -64.07 17.07
C LEU A 6 26.81 -62.73 17.79
N PRO A 7 27.66 -61.70 17.66
CA PRO A 7 27.39 -60.41 18.32
C PRO A 7 26.14 -59.72 17.74
N LEU A 8 25.86 -59.91 16.43
CA LEU A 8 24.67 -59.33 15.81
C LEU A 8 23.38 -59.92 16.38
N GLY A 9 23.34 -61.25 16.55
CA GLY A 9 22.21 -61.92 17.21
C GLY A 9 22.02 -61.49 18.66
N LEU A 10 23.13 -61.33 19.39
CA LEU A 10 23.09 -60.87 20.79
C LEU A 10 22.57 -59.43 20.91
N VAL A 11 23.03 -58.53 20.03
CA VAL A 11 22.56 -57.12 20.01
C VAL A 11 21.08 -57.05 19.65
N LEU A 12 20.62 -57.84 18.68
CA LEU A 12 19.20 -57.91 18.32
C LEU A 12 18.33 -58.41 19.48
N LEU A 13 18.80 -59.47 20.15
CA LEU A 13 18.08 -60.04 21.29
C LEU A 13 18.04 -59.05 22.46
N LEU A 14 19.15 -58.38 22.76
CA LEU A 14 19.24 -57.38 23.82
C LEU A 14 18.38 -56.15 23.50
N SER A 15 18.40 -55.68 22.25
CA SER A 15 17.56 -54.58 21.76
C SER A 15 16.07 -54.93 21.86
N SER A 16 15.68 -56.15 21.47
CA SER A 16 14.30 -56.63 21.58
C SER A 16 13.84 -56.70 23.04
N LEU A 17 14.69 -57.22 23.93
CA LEU A 17 14.39 -57.28 25.36
C LEU A 17 14.25 -55.87 25.97
N LEU A 18 15.10 -54.94 25.55
CA LEU A 18 15.04 -53.55 25.99
C LEU A 18 13.78 -52.86 25.45
N ALA A 19 13.40 -53.10 24.19
CA ALA A 19 12.17 -52.57 23.62
C ALA A 19 10.94 -53.06 24.38
N LEU A 20 10.89 -54.34 24.77
CA LEU A 20 9.80 -54.89 25.59
C LEU A 20 9.75 -54.26 26.98
N LEU A 21 10.91 -54.07 27.63
CA LEU A 21 10.97 -53.44 28.96
C LEU A 21 10.51 -51.97 28.92
N PHE A 22 10.85 -51.25 27.85
CA PHE A 22 10.44 -49.86 27.65
C PHE A 22 9.02 -49.73 27.10
N GLN A 23 8.45 -50.76 26.49
CA GLN A 23 7.11 -50.72 25.90
C GLN A 23 6.04 -50.35 26.93
N ASP A 24 6.11 -50.97 28.11
CA ASP A 24 5.16 -50.68 29.19
C ASP A 24 5.35 -49.26 29.74
N PHE A 25 6.60 -48.81 29.88
CA PHE A 25 6.91 -47.44 30.27
C PHE A 25 6.41 -46.41 29.26
N LEU A 26 6.66 -46.60 27.96
CA LEU A 26 6.15 -45.72 26.89
C LEU A 26 4.63 -45.71 26.88
N ARG A 27 3.99 -46.87 27.08
CA ARG A 27 2.53 -46.96 27.14
C ARG A 27 1.98 -46.15 28.30
N GLU A 28 2.50 -46.34 29.52
CA GLU A 28 1.96 -45.72 30.73
C GLU A 28 2.32 -44.23 30.83
N VAL A 29 3.52 -43.83 30.43
CA VAL A 29 4.01 -42.45 30.59
C VAL A 29 3.65 -41.55 29.42
N ILE A 30 3.52 -42.11 28.21
CA ILE A 30 3.29 -41.31 27.00
C ILE A 30 1.90 -41.60 26.43
N VAL A 31 1.62 -42.86 26.08
CA VAL A 31 0.39 -43.19 25.33
C VAL A 31 -0.87 -42.94 26.15
N VAL A 32 -0.90 -43.40 27.41
CA VAL A 32 -2.06 -43.24 28.30
C VAL A 32 -2.35 -41.76 28.57
N PRO A 33 -1.38 -40.90 28.94
CA PRO A 33 -1.62 -39.47 29.13
C PRO A 33 -2.06 -38.75 27.86
N LEU A 34 -1.49 -39.10 26.70
CA LEU A 34 -1.94 -38.56 25.41
C LEU A 34 -3.39 -38.92 25.11
N LEU A 35 -3.79 -40.16 25.40
CA LEU A 35 -5.16 -40.62 25.19
C LEU A 35 -6.14 -39.89 26.11
N TYR A 36 -5.78 -39.71 27.38
CA TYR A 36 -6.56 -38.90 28.32
C TYR A 36 -6.61 -37.43 27.91
N ALA A 37 -5.50 -36.85 27.44
CA ALA A 37 -5.47 -35.47 26.95
C ALA A 37 -6.38 -35.29 25.73
N TYR A 38 -6.34 -36.22 24.78
CA TYR A 38 -7.23 -36.22 23.62
C TYR A 38 -8.70 -36.35 24.04
N TRP A 39 -9.02 -37.30 24.93
CA TRP A 39 -10.37 -37.49 25.43
C TRP A 39 -10.89 -36.23 26.15
N PHE A 40 -10.05 -35.62 26.99
CA PHE A 40 -10.38 -34.39 27.70
C PHE A 40 -10.58 -33.22 26.74
N MET A 41 -9.72 -33.08 25.73
CA MET A 41 -9.84 -32.04 24.71
C MET A 41 -11.15 -32.19 23.92
N ARG A 42 -11.48 -33.43 23.53
CA ARG A 42 -12.74 -33.74 22.87
C ARG A 42 -13.94 -33.41 23.76
N LEU A 43 -13.91 -33.81 25.03
CA LEU A 43 -14.97 -33.49 26.00
C LEU A 43 -15.13 -31.98 26.16
N TYR A 44 -14.04 -31.23 26.20
CA TYR A 44 -14.06 -29.77 26.29
C TYR A 44 -14.69 -29.12 25.05
N VAL A 45 -14.37 -29.63 23.85
CA VAL A 45 -14.95 -29.16 22.60
C VAL A 45 -16.44 -29.52 22.49
N GLU A 46 -16.83 -30.72 22.88
CA GLU A 46 -18.24 -31.15 22.89
C GLU A 46 -19.05 -30.44 23.99
N SER A 47 -18.41 -30.05 25.09
CA SER A 47 -19.04 -29.28 26.17
C SER A 47 -19.26 -27.82 25.82
N LEU A 48 -18.62 -27.30 24.77
CA LEU A 48 -18.88 -25.95 24.29
C LEU A 48 -20.29 -25.93 23.66
N PRO A 49 -21.26 -25.24 24.28
CA PRO A 49 -22.60 -25.16 23.73
C PRO A 49 -22.52 -24.51 22.36
N GLN A 50 -23.22 -25.06 21.36
CA GLN A 50 -23.26 -24.48 20.02
C GLN A 50 -23.67 -22.99 20.05
N SER A 51 -24.50 -22.61 21.02
CA SER A 51 -24.88 -21.22 21.29
C SER A 51 -23.70 -20.31 21.61
N PHE A 52 -22.63 -20.81 22.25
CA PHE A 52 -21.44 -20.03 22.58
C PHE A 52 -20.65 -19.65 21.33
N LEU A 53 -20.49 -20.57 20.37
CA LEU A 53 -19.85 -20.28 19.08
C LEU A 53 -20.65 -19.23 18.30
N TRP A 54 -21.97 -19.37 18.25
CA TRP A 54 -22.85 -18.38 17.63
C TRP A 54 -22.81 -17.03 18.33
N ALA A 55 -22.75 -17.01 19.67
CA ALA A 55 -22.62 -15.79 20.45
C ALA A 55 -21.28 -15.09 20.17
N LEU A 56 -20.18 -15.83 20.11
CA LEU A 56 -18.86 -15.29 19.78
C LEU A 56 -18.84 -14.74 18.34
N PHE A 57 -19.41 -15.48 17.39
CA PHE A 57 -19.55 -15.03 16.00
C PHE A 57 -20.38 -13.75 15.90
N MET A 58 -21.54 -13.71 16.55
CA MET A 58 -22.39 -12.51 16.60
C MET A 58 -21.67 -11.34 17.27
N ALA A 59 -20.95 -11.57 18.37
CA ALA A 59 -20.15 -10.56 19.03
C ALA A 59 -19.07 -9.99 18.09
N ALA A 60 -18.40 -10.85 17.30
CA ALA A 60 -17.43 -10.42 16.30
C ALA A 60 -18.09 -9.57 15.18
N VAL A 61 -19.23 -10.01 14.65
CA VAL A 61 -19.99 -9.27 13.63
C VAL A 61 -20.42 -7.90 14.16
N ILE A 62 -20.96 -7.84 15.39
CA ILE A 62 -21.35 -6.59 16.05
C ILE A 62 -20.13 -5.69 16.25
N ALA A 63 -19.01 -6.23 16.72
CA ALA A 63 -17.78 -5.45 16.89
C ALA A 63 -17.28 -4.85 15.57
N ILE A 64 -17.33 -5.62 14.47
CA ILE A 64 -17.01 -5.15 13.12
C ILE A 64 -18.00 -4.07 12.68
N ALA A 65 -19.30 -4.26 12.90
CA ALA A 65 -20.33 -3.31 12.55
C ALA A 65 -20.15 -1.98 13.30
N VAL A 66 -19.93 -2.03 14.63
CA VAL A 66 -19.67 -0.86 15.47
C VAL A 66 -18.39 -0.14 15.02
N LYS A 67 -17.31 -0.89 14.76
CA LYS A 67 -16.05 -0.31 14.27
C LYS A 67 -16.22 0.33 12.90
N SER A 68 -17.00 -0.29 12.01
CA SER A 68 -17.33 0.23 10.68
C SER A 68 -18.15 1.53 10.75
N ILE A 69 -19.17 1.58 11.61
CA ILE A 69 -20.00 2.77 11.83
C ILE A 69 -19.16 3.88 12.49
N SER A 70 -18.34 3.55 13.48
CA SER A 70 -17.47 4.52 14.15
C SER A 70 -16.42 5.09 13.19
N ALA A 71 -15.82 4.25 12.34
CA ALA A 71 -14.90 4.69 11.28
C ALA A 71 -15.60 5.61 10.27
N ARG A 72 -16.85 5.31 9.89
CA ARG A 72 -17.67 6.20 9.02
C ARG A 72 -18.04 7.50 9.73
N THR A 73 -18.34 7.46 11.02
CA THR A 73 -18.72 8.63 11.82
C THR A 73 -17.52 9.56 12.07
N ALA A 74 -16.34 9.00 12.35
CA ALA A 74 -15.09 9.76 12.43
C ALA A 74 -14.73 10.42 11.08
N LYS A 75 -14.98 9.72 9.96
CA LYS A 75 -14.84 10.28 8.61
C LYS A 75 -15.93 11.33 8.27
N SER A 76 -17.14 11.16 8.81
CA SER A 76 -18.28 12.09 8.65
C SER A 76 -18.16 13.35 9.51
N ARG A 77 -17.44 13.31 10.64
CA ARG A 77 -17.12 14.53 11.42
C ARG A 77 -16.18 15.48 10.65
N HIS A 78 -15.44 14.96 9.67
CA HIS A 78 -14.73 15.73 8.63
C HIS A 78 -15.52 15.88 7.31
N GLY A 79 -16.74 15.34 7.23
CA GLY A 79 -17.53 15.18 5.99
C GLY A 79 -18.96 15.74 6.03
N HIS A 80 -19.46 16.29 7.14
CA HIS A 80 -20.78 16.96 7.21
C HIS A 80 -20.82 18.36 6.58
N ARG A 81 -19.84 18.70 5.74
CA ARG A 81 -20.00 19.69 4.64
C ARG A 81 -20.31 19.02 3.29
N GLY A 82 -20.65 17.73 3.28
CA GLY A 82 -20.84 16.94 2.06
C GLY A 82 -22.25 16.98 1.46
N LEU A 83 -23.29 17.22 2.26
CA LEU A 83 -24.67 17.29 1.75
C LEU A 83 -25.05 18.69 1.24
N GLN A 84 -24.16 19.68 1.38
CA GLN A 84 -24.23 20.97 0.69
C GLN A 84 -23.32 21.02 -0.55
N LYS A 85 -22.71 19.88 -0.92
CA LYS A 85 -21.64 19.79 -1.93
C LYS A 85 -22.11 19.42 -3.33
N GLU A 86 -23.41 19.19 -3.55
CA GLU A 86 -23.97 19.01 -4.89
C GLU A 86 -24.00 20.30 -5.73
N ARG A 87 -23.59 21.44 -5.17
CA ARG A 87 -23.38 22.70 -5.91
C ARG A 87 -21.96 23.26 -5.84
N GLN A 88 -20.98 22.52 -5.32
CA GLN A 88 -19.60 22.98 -5.42
C GLN A 88 -19.08 22.66 -6.82
N GLY A 89 -19.04 23.69 -7.65
CA GLY A 89 -18.53 23.59 -9.02
C GLY A 89 -17.14 22.96 -9.03
N LYS A 90 -16.82 22.24 -10.12
CA LYS A 90 -15.52 21.57 -10.31
C LYS A 90 -14.33 22.48 -9.93
N ILE A 91 -14.46 23.78 -10.16
CA ILE A 91 -13.49 24.84 -9.84
C ILE A 91 -13.20 24.95 -8.33
N GLU A 92 -14.21 24.86 -7.46
CA GLU A 92 -14.05 25.01 -6.02
C GLU A 92 -13.23 23.86 -5.42
N VAL A 93 -13.40 22.65 -5.96
CA VAL A 93 -12.58 21.47 -5.60
C VAL A 93 -11.12 21.67 -5.99
N TRP A 94 -10.85 22.35 -7.11
CA TRP A 94 -9.47 22.69 -7.52
C TRP A 94 -8.86 23.77 -6.64
N VAL A 95 -9.61 24.82 -6.31
CA VAL A 95 -9.17 25.89 -5.40
C VAL A 95 -8.83 25.31 -4.02
N GLU A 96 -9.65 24.40 -3.50
CA GLU A 96 -9.42 23.76 -2.21
C GLU A 96 -8.15 22.88 -2.24
N ARG A 97 -7.89 22.17 -3.35
CA ARG A 97 -6.66 21.38 -3.54
C ARG A 97 -5.40 22.24 -3.65
N VAL A 98 -5.46 23.38 -4.35
CA VAL A 98 -4.36 24.35 -4.41
C VAL A 98 -4.08 24.93 -3.01
N ARG A 99 -5.12 25.22 -2.24
CA ARG A 99 -4.99 25.70 -0.85
C ARG A 99 -4.37 24.66 0.07
N LEU A 100 -4.72 23.38 -0.10
CA LEU A 100 -4.13 22.26 0.64
C LEU A 100 -2.66 22.00 0.25
N ALA A 101 -2.29 22.22 -1.01
CA ALA A 101 -0.89 22.15 -1.44
C ALA A 101 0.01 23.16 -0.68
N LYS A 102 -0.53 24.32 -0.31
CA LYS A 102 0.21 25.29 0.53
C LYS A 102 0.47 24.79 1.97
N ARG A 103 -0.28 23.79 2.46
CA ARG A 103 -0.19 23.31 3.85
C ARG A 103 0.83 22.18 4.08
N GLY A 104 1.34 21.51 3.05
CA GLY A 104 2.26 20.39 3.28
C GLY A 104 2.97 19.86 2.04
N LYS A 105 4.19 19.33 2.23
CA LYS A 105 5.03 18.74 1.18
C LYS A 105 4.31 17.62 0.42
N TYR A 106 3.56 16.78 1.13
CA TYR A 106 2.78 15.69 0.55
C TYR A 106 1.70 16.18 -0.44
N PHE A 107 0.96 17.23 -0.08
CA PHE A 107 -0.08 17.79 -0.93
C PHE A 107 0.49 18.48 -2.18
N ARG A 108 1.69 19.09 -2.08
CA ARG A 108 2.42 19.63 -3.24
C ARG A 108 2.79 18.54 -4.24
N VAL A 109 3.32 17.42 -3.77
CA VAL A 109 3.68 16.27 -4.63
C VAL A 109 2.44 15.74 -5.36
N ARG A 110 1.32 15.57 -4.64
CA ARG A 110 0.08 15.06 -5.23
C ARG A 110 -0.51 16.02 -6.27
N LEU A 111 -0.42 17.33 -6.02
CA LEU A 111 -0.84 18.36 -6.98
C LEU A 111 0.05 18.37 -8.22
N ALA A 112 1.37 18.33 -8.05
CA ALA A 112 2.35 18.30 -9.14
C ALA A 112 2.12 17.10 -10.07
N ARG A 113 1.90 15.91 -9.51
CA ARG A 113 1.59 14.70 -10.28
C ARG A 113 0.29 14.84 -11.09
N ARG A 114 -0.79 15.32 -10.45
CA ARG A 114 -2.08 15.47 -11.12
C ARG A 114 -2.02 16.49 -12.26
N LEU A 115 -1.29 17.59 -12.05
CA LEU A 115 -1.03 18.57 -13.09
C LEU A 115 -0.21 17.96 -14.23
N ALA A 116 0.81 17.16 -13.91
CA ALA A 116 1.64 16.53 -14.93
C ALA A 116 0.87 15.50 -15.78
N GLU A 117 0.02 14.68 -15.14
CA GLU A 117 -0.89 13.75 -15.83
C GLU A 117 -1.83 14.51 -16.78
N PHE A 118 -2.41 15.64 -16.31
CA PHE A 118 -3.30 16.46 -17.12
C PHE A 118 -2.59 17.14 -18.30
N SER A 119 -1.36 17.64 -18.08
CA SER A 119 -0.54 18.22 -19.14
C SER A 119 -0.22 17.19 -20.22
N LEU A 120 0.13 15.96 -19.83
CA LEU A 120 0.38 14.85 -20.76
C LEU A 120 -0.86 14.53 -21.59
N GLU A 121 -2.02 14.40 -20.94
CA GLU A 121 -3.28 14.08 -21.61
C GLU A 121 -3.67 15.18 -22.62
N THR A 122 -3.48 16.44 -22.25
CA THR A 122 -3.75 17.59 -23.13
C THR A 122 -2.79 17.65 -24.32
N LEU A 123 -1.49 17.42 -24.10
CA LEU A 123 -0.47 17.38 -25.15
C LEU A 123 -0.70 16.20 -26.11
N ALA A 124 -1.00 15.01 -25.58
CA ALA A 124 -1.33 13.82 -26.35
C ALA A 124 -2.55 14.07 -27.27
N TYR A 125 -3.59 14.69 -26.72
CA TYR A 125 -4.79 15.04 -27.48
C TYR A 125 -4.49 16.05 -28.60
N ARG A 126 -3.68 17.09 -28.32
CA ARG A 126 -3.32 18.13 -29.30
C ARG A 126 -2.44 17.61 -30.43
N GLU A 127 -1.45 16.78 -30.10
CA GLU A 127 -0.49 16.26 -31.08
C GLU A 127 -0.97 14.98 -31.78
N ARG A 128 -2.17 14.47 -31.40
CA ARG A 128 -2.70 13.15 -31.82
C ARG A 128 -1.69 12.01 -31.60
N ARG A 129 -0.94 12.11 -30.50
CA ARG A 129 0.09 11.15 -30.10
C ARG A 129 -0.34 10.42 -28.85
N THR A 130 0.28 9.28 -28.59
CA THR A 130 0.02 8.57 -27.35
C THR A 130 0.69 9.30 -26.17
N PRO A 131 0.11 9.22 -24.96
CA PRO A 131 0.72 9.84 -23.77
C PRO A 131 2.12 9.28 -23.45
N GLU A 132 2.44 8.08 -23.94
CA GLU A 132 3.75 7.44 -23.82
C GLU A 132 4.79 8.12 -24.73
N GLU A 133 4.44 8.39 -26.00
CA GLU A 133 5.29 9.14 -26.94
C GLU A 133 5.60 10.56 -26.45
N ILE A 134 4.60 11.25 -25.88
CA ILE A 134 4.79 12.58 -25.28
C ILE A 134 5.71 12.51 -24.06
N ARG A 135 5.61 11.44 -23.26
CA ARG A 135 6.49 11.22 -22.10
C ARG A 135 7.93 11.02 -22.53
N GLU A 136 8.18 10.25 -23.59
CA GLU A 136 9.52 10.08 -24.17
C GLU A 136 10.05 11.38 -24.78
N GLN A 137 9.17 12.18 -25.40
CA GLN A 137 9.51 13.49 -25.94
C GLN A 137 9.89 14.51 -24.86
N LEU A 138 9.22 14.46 -23.70
CA LEU A 138 9.55 15.24 -22.50
C LEU A 138 10.83 14.77 -21.82
N GLN A 139 11.20 13.49 -21.95
CA GLN A 139 12.47 12.97 -21.40
C GLN A 139 13.66 13.27 -22.32
N SER A 140 13.41 13.38 -23.63
CA SER A 140 14.43 13.69 -24.64
C SER A 140 14.70 15.19 -24.82
N GLY A 141 14.04 16.07 -24.07
CA GLY A 141 14.26 17.52 -24.10
C GLY A 141 13.82 18.19 -25.40
N ARG A 142 13.02 17.51 -26.22
CA ARG A 142 12.56 17.99 -27.54
C ARG A 142 11.16 18.61 -27.49
N SER A 143 10.67 18.93 -26.30
CA SER A 143 9.28 19.31 -26.06
C SER A 143 8.94 20.74 -26.48
N GLY A 144 9.93 21.61 -26.72
CA GLY A 144 9.68 23.04 -27.01
C GLY A 144 9.00 23.78 -25.84
N ILE A 145 9.01 23.17 -24.65
CA ILE A 145 8.45 23.67 -23.40
C ILE A 145 9.56 24.37 -22.61
N PRO A 146 9.29 25.47 -21.89
CA PRO A 146 10.27 26.11 -21.02
C PRO A 146 10.89 25.12 -20.02
N GLN A 147 12.22 25.13 -19.89
CA GLN A 147 13.00 24.15 -19.12
C GLN A 147 12.57 24.04 -17.65
N GLU A 148 12.09 25.13 -17.04
CA GLU A 148 11.56 25.16 -15.67
C GLU A 148 10.32 24.26 -15.51
N ILE A 149 9.44 24.26 -16.51
CA ILE A 149 8.18 23.52 -16.51
C ILE A 149 8.44 22.06 -16.85
N GLU A 150 9.35 21.78 -17.78
CA GLU A 150 9.79 20.42 -18.10
C GLU A 150 10.36 19.74 -16.84
N THR A 151 11.21 20.43 -16.09
CA THR A 151 11.78 19.92 -14.83
C THR A 151 10.70 19.65 -13.77
N TYR A 152 9.69 20.52 -13.67
CA TYR A 152 8.56 20.33 -12.75
C TYR A 152 7.67 19.14 -13.13
N LEU A 153 7.34 19.00 -14.41
CA LEU A 153 6.52 17.90 -14.93
C LEU A 153 7.26 16.56 -14.79
N GLN A 154 8.55 16.51 -15.11
CA GLN A 154 9.40 15.33 -14.89
C GLN A 154 9.46 14.95 -13.40
N ALA A 155 9.60 15.92 -12.50
CA ALA A 155 9.57 15.67 -11.06
C ALA A 155 8.21 15.13 -10.57
N GLY A 156 7.09 15.58 -11.16
CA GLY A 156 5.76 15.05 -10.87
C GLY A 156 5.52 13.63 -11.39
N LEU A 157 6.05 13.29 -12.57
CA LEU A 157 5.86 11.99 -13.24
C LEU A 157 6.78 10.88 -12.73
N SER A 158 7.95 11.24 -12.20
CA SER A 158 8.94 10.30 -11.64
C SER A 158 8.64 9.89 -10.19
N MET A 159 7.72 10.58 -9.51
CA MET A 159 7.43 10.33 -8.10
C MET A 159 6.41 9.18 -7.92
N ASN A 160 6.93 7.95 -7.87
CA ASN A 160 6.14 6.76 -7.54
C ASN A 160 5.79 6.76 -6.03
N ILE A 161 4.49 6.82 -5.71
CA ILE A 161 3.97 6.87 -4.33
C ILE A 161 4.28 5.58 -3.56
N GLN A 162 4.62 4.49 -4.24
CA GLN A 162 4.97 3.21 -3.62
C GLN A 162 6.25 3.27 -2.77
N ASN A 163 7.12 4.26 -2.98
CA ASN A 163 8.33 4.44 -2.15
C ASN A 163 8.12 5.37 -0.93
N ALA A 164 6.90 5.86 -0.69
CA ALA A 164 6.60 6.69 0.47
C ALA A 164 6.13 5.90 1.71
N ASP A 165 5.84 4.60 1.55
CA ASP A 165 5.31 3.73 2.60
C ASP A 165 6.32 2.66 3.09
N SER A 166 7.45 2.49 2.38
CA SER A 166 8.57 1.70 2.87
C SER A 166 9.41 2.54 3.81
N GLY A 167 9.38 2.21 5.10
CA GLY A 167 10.13 2.84 6.19
C GLY A 167 11.65 2.69 6.12
N ASP A 168 12.26 3.00 4.97
CA ASP A 168 13.70 3.16 4.83
C ASP A 168 14.04 4.66 4.80
N THR A 169 14.22 5.22 5.99
CA THR A 169 14.53 6.63 6.22
C THR A 169 15.98 7.01 5.86
N THR A 170 16.71 6.14 5.20
CA THR A 170 18.13 6.32 4.94
C THR A 170 18.34 6.71 3.48
N ARG A 171 18.61 8.02 3.26
CA ARG A 171 19.17 8.65 2.03
C ARG A 171 18.25 9.54 1.19
N LEU A 172 17.37 10.32 1.80
CA LEU A 172 16.93 11.58 1.17
C LEU A 172 17.85 12.71 1.60
N ARG A 173 19.06 12.63 1.06
CA ARG A 173 20.06 13.68 1.04
C ARG A 173 19.41 14.96 0.52
N THR A 174 19.38 15.96 1.38
CA THR A 174 18.89 17.32 1.16
C THR A 174 19.52 17.93 -0.09
N ARG A 175 18.89 17.74 -1.26
CA ARG A 175 19.21 18.51 -2.46
C ARG A 175 18.48 19.84 -2.32
N LYS A 176 19.25 20.89 -1.99
CA LYS A 176 18.87 22.28 -1.71
C LYS A 176 18.06 22.97 -2.83
N ASN A 177 17.88 22.31 -3.98
CA ASN A 177 17.07 22.76 -5.12
C ASN A 177 16.03 21.68 -5.47
N SER A 178 14.99 21.51 -4.63
CA SER A 178 13.86 20.64 -5.02
C SER A 178 13.07 21.32 -6.14
N PRO A 179 12.96 20.71 -7.34
CA PRO A 179 12.22 21.27 -8.49
C PRO A 179 10.72 21.47 -8.23
N LEU A 180 10.20 20.99 -7.09
CA LEU A 180 8.82 21.19 -6.62
C LEU A 180 8.60 22.55 -5.93
N GLN A 181 9.58 23.45 -5.91
CA GLN A 181 9.38 24.83 -5.44
C GLN A 181 8.84 25.77 -6.53
N LEU A 182 8.66 25.28 -7.76
CA LEU A 182 7.99 26.05 -8.80
C LEU A 182 6.55 26.35 -8.32
N ASN A 183 6.18 27.64 -8.35
CA ASN A 183 4.83 28.07 -8.01
C ASN A 183 3.84 27.37 -8.96
N PRO A 184 2.89 26.56 -8.46
CA PRO A 184 1.92 25.86 -9.31
C PRO A 184 1.11 26.83 -10.17
N GLU A 185 1.01 28.10 -9.76
CA GLU A 185 0.44 29.19 -10.52
C GLU A 185 1.11 29.38 -11.91
N ARG A 186 2.45 29.28 -12.04
CA ARG A 186 3.16 29.37 -13.34
C ARG A 186 2.82 28.21 -14.28
N VAL A 187 2.60 27.02 -13.73
CA VAL A 187 2.26 25.82 -14.51
C VAL A 187 0.84 25.92 -15.05
N VAL A 188 -0.08 26.47 -14.26
CA VAL A 188 -1.46 26.73 -14.67
C VAL A 188 -1.51 27.78 -15.77
N GLU A 189 -0.77 28.88 -15.65
CA GLU A 189 -0.66 29.94 -16.66
C GLU A 189 -0.12 29.39 -18.00
N PHE A 190 0.89 28.52 -17.94
CA PHE A 190 1.38 27.84 -19.13
C PHE A 190 0.34 26.91 -19.78
N LEU A 191 -0.41 26.15 -18.97
CA LEU A 191 -1.47 25.27 -19.49
C LEU A 191 -2.62 26.07 -20.11
N GLU A 192 -2.97 27.21 -19.52
CA GLU A 192 -3.96 28.13 -20.08
C GLU A 192 -3.49 28.67 -21.44
N HIS A 193 -2.23 29.10 -21.54
CA HIS A 193 -1.63 29.51 -22.80
C HIS A 193 -1.63 28.41 -23.87
N LEU A 194 -1.34 27.16 -23.48
CA LEU A 194 -1.40 26.00 -24.37
C LEU A 194 -2.82 25.70 -24.86
N LEU A 195 -3.82 25.81 -23.98
CA LEU A 195 -5.24 25.57 -24.30
C LEU A 195 -5.83 26.67 -25.19
N GLN A 196 -5.37 27.92 -25.07
CA GLN A 196 -5.77 29.02 -25.94
C GLN A 196 -5.14 28.96 -27.35
N GLY A 197 -4.34 27.94 -27.66
CA GLY A 197 -3.79 27.70 -29.00
C GLY A 197 -2.61 28.59 -29.39
N ARG A 198 -2.15 29.50 -28.52
CA ARG A 198 -1.01 30.39 -28.79
C ARG A 198 0.30 29.65 -28.49
N ARG A 199 1.21 29.54 -29.47
CA ARG A 199 2.54 28.94 -29.25
C ARG A 199 3.31 29.77 -28.22
N PRO A 200 3.88 29.16 -27.16
CA PRO A 200 4.66 29.87 -26.14
C PRO A 200 6.06 30.18 -26.68
N GLY A 201 6.15 31.07 -27.67
CA GLY A 201 7.42 31.47 -28.27
C GLY A 201 8.06 32.69 -27.62
N ASN A 202 7.26 33.64 -27.10
CA ASN A 202 7.75 35.02 -26.94
C ASN A 202 7.49 35.66 -25.56
N ALA A 203 6.95 34.92 -24.58
CA ALA A 203 6.48 35.53 -23.32
C ALA A 203 7.48 35.49 -22.16
N TYR A 204 8.60 34.77 -22.28
CA TYR A 204 9.47 34.43 -21.14
C TYR A 204 10.94 34.85 -21.30
N GLU A 205 11.23 35.78 -22.21
CA GLU A 205 12.59 36.30 -22.47
C GLU A 205 12.88 37.66 -21.78
N ARG A 206 12.25 37.93 -20.63
CA ARG A 206 12.60 39.11 -19.79
C ARG A 206 12.84 38.71 -18.34
#